data_AF-A0A7Y2Y608-F1
#
_entry.id   AF-A0A7Y2Y608-F1
#
_cell.length_a   1.000
_cell.length_b   1.000
_cell.length_c   1.000
_cell.angle_alpha   90.00
_cell.angle_beta   90.00
_cell.angle_gamma   90.00
#
_symmetry.space_group_name_H-M   'P 1'
#
loop_
_entity.id
_entity.type
_entity.pdbx_description
1 polymer ?
#
loop_
_entity_poly.entity_id
_entity_poly.type
_entity_poly.pdbx_seq_one_letter_code
_entity_poly.pdbx_strand_id
1 'polypeptide(L)'
;MHTMILADWPAPTGIVAGTTTLATPDDALPAGIAYLRQVHGSAVVSLDALRTATQPLEADAVTANAPGDVCAVRTADCLPVLFCARDGSGIAAAHAGWRGLAAGVLENSVAALDTNPADLLAWIGPAITQPN
;
A
#
# COMPACT_ATOMS: atom_id res chain seq x y z
N MET A 1 3.60 -5.65 -23.96
CA MET A 1 2.52 -5.94 -22.99
C MET A 1 3.02 -5.46 -21.64
N HIS A 2 2.50 -4.35 -21.15
CA HIS A 2 2.84 -3.83 -19.82
C HIS A 2 1.89 -4.52 -18.84
N THR A 3 2.41 -5.49 -18.08
CA THR A 3 1.56 -6.37 -17.27
C THR A 3 1.49 -5.83 -15.85
N MET A 4 0.44 -5.07 -15.57
CA MET A 4 -0.01 -4.87 -14.20
C MET A 4 -0.67 -6.18 -13.72
N ILE A 5 -0.25 -6.69 -12.58
CA ILE A 5 -0.89 -7.82 -11.91
C ILE A 5 -1.98 -7.22 -11.02
N LEU A 6 -3.24 -7.49 -11.35
CA LEU A 6 -4.38 -7.04 -10.56
C LEU A 6 -4.71 -8.07 -9.48
N ALA A 7 -5.15 -7.57 -8.32
CA ALA A 7 -5.70 -8.40 -7.27
C ALA A 7 -7.08 -8.95 -7.71
N ASP A 8 -7.23 -10.27 -7.68
CA ASP A 8 -8.53 -10.93 -7.71
C ASP A 8 -9.02 -11.07 -6.26
N TRP A 9 -9.75 -10.06 -5.78
CA TRP A 9 -10.17 -9.96 -4.38
C TRP A 9 -11.59 -9.37 -4.28
N PRO A 10 -12.37 -9.69 -3.23
CA PRO A 10 -13.77 -9.28 -3.11
C PRO A 10 -13.93 -7.83 -2.63
N ALA A 11 -13.11 -6.91 -3.12
CA ALA A 11 -13.15 -5.51 -2.73
C ALA A 11 -14.39 -4.79 -3.29
N PRO A 12 -14.82 -3.69 -2.64
CA PRO A 12 -15.91 -2.86 -3.14
C PRO A 12 -15.66 -2.34 -4.54
N THR A 13 -16.73 -2.09 -5.28
CA THR A 13 -16.66 -1.45 -6.60
C THR A 13 -15.90 -0.13 -6.51
N GLY A 14 -14.91 0.05 -7.39
CA GLY A 14 -14.08 1.26 -7.45
C GLY A 14 -12.75 1.16 -6.68
N ILE A 15 -12.54 0.12 -5.87
CA ILE A 15 -11.25 -0.16 -5.26
C ILE A 15 -10.47 -1.14 -6.13
N VAL A 16 -9.31 -0.70 -6.61
CA VAL A 16 -8.40 -1.49 -7.43
C VAL A 16 -7.10 -1.67 -6.66
N ALA A 17 -6.64 -2.91 -6.58
CA ALA A 17 -5.34 -3.28 -6.04
C ALA A 17 -4.53 -4.01 -7.13
N GLY A 18 -3.22 -3.80 -7.11
CA GLY A 18 -2.34 -4.48 -8.04
C GLY A 18 -0.88 -4.09 -7.84
N THR A 19 -0.03 -4.68 -8.67
CA THR A 19 1.39 -4.34 -8.74
C THR A 19 1.84 -4.24 -10.19
N THR A 20 2.87 -3.45 -10.42
CA THR A 20 3.52 -3.34 -11.72
C THR A 20 5.01 -3.09 -11.53
N THR A 21 5.79 -3.09 -12.61
CA THR A 21 7.24 -2.89 -12.55
C THR A 21 7.63 -1.47 -12.92
N LEU A 22 8.87 -1.07 -12.60
CA LEU A 22 9.46 0.20 -13.02
C LEU A 22 9.59 0.34 -14.55
N ALA A 23 9.40 -0.74 -15.32
CA ALA A 23 9.35 -0.68 -16.78
C ALA A 23 7.98 -0.19 -17.30
N THR A 24 7.00 0.02 -16.42
CA THR A 24 5.69 0.58 -16.77
C THR A 24 5.84 2.07 -17.05
N PRO A 25 5.41 2.55 -18.23
CA PRO A 25 5.40 3.97 -18.54
C PRO A 25 4.54 4.78 -17.55
N ASP A 26 4.96 6.02 -17.27
CA ASP A 26 4.27 6.89 -16.31
C ASP A 26 2.82 7.21 -16.72
N ASP A 27 2.53 7.27 -18.03
CA ASP A 27 1.18 7.50 -18.56
C ASP A 27 0.24 6.30 -18.42
N ALA A 28 0.80 5.11 -18.12
CA ALA A 28 0.05 3.92 -17.77
C ALA A 28 -0.17 3.75 -16.25
N LEU A 29 0.46 4.60 -15.42
CA LEU A 29 0.26 4.60 -13.97
C LEU A 29 -0.91 5.51 -13.58
N PRO A 30 -1.57 5.23 -12.43
CA PRO A 30 -2.47 6.19 -11.82
C PRO A 30 -1.79 7.55 -11.61
N ALA A 31 -2.50 8.64 -11.88
CA ALA A 31 -1.99 9.97 -11.62
C ALA A 31 -1.85 10.23 -10.10
N GLY A 32 -0.94 11.13 -9.72
CA GLY A 32 -0.86 11.64 -8.35
C GLY A 32 -0.27 10.67 -7.31
N ILE A 33 0.51 9.67 -7.75
CA ILE A 33 1.26 8.79 -6.85
C ILE A 33 2.29 9.61 -6.08
N ALA A 34 2.20 9.58 -4.75
CA ALA A 34 3.23 10.09 -3.85
C ALA A 34 3.96 8.91 -3.20
N TYR A 35 5.29 8.89 -3.30
CA TYR A 35 6.10 7.80 -2.76
C TYR A 35 6.67 8.15 -1.38
N LEU A 36 6.65 7.15 -0.49
CA LEU A 36 7.31 7.19 0.81
C LEU A 36 8.84 7.12 0.67
N ARG A 37 9.54 7.62 1.69
CA ARG A 37 10.91 7.17 1.95
C ARG A 37 10.86 5.94 2.86
N GLN A 38 10.80 4.77 2.25
CA GLN A 38 10.73 3.48 2.95
C GLN A 38 12.05 3.18 3.67
N VAL A 39 11.97 2.92 4.97
CA VAL A 39 13.14 2.73 5.86
C VAL A 39 13.12 1.38 6.58
N HIS A 40 12.24 0.46 6.18
CA HIS A 40 12.01 -0.84 6.82
C HIS A 40 11.60 -0.72 8.30
N GLY A 41 10.93 0.38 8.65
CA GLY A 41 10.28 0.58 9.94
C GLY A 41 8.82 0.15 9.92
N SER A 42 8.04 0.65 10.89
CA SER A 42 6.61 0.36 11.03
C SER A 42 5.73 1.61 11.10
N ALA A 43 6.29 2.79 10.78
CA ALA A 43 5.53 4.03 10.74
C ALA A 43 4.54 4.04 9.57
N VAL A 44 3.36 4.62 9.81
CA VAL A 44 2.28 4.80 8.84
C VAL A 44 1.98 6.30 8.77
N VAL A 45 1.76 6.82 7.57
CA VAL A 45 1.36 8.23 7.34
C VAL A 45 0.09 8.30 6.51
N SER A 46 -0.67 9.39 6.61
CA SER A 46 -1.76 9.63 5.67
C SER A 46 -1.23 10.16 4.33
N LEU A 47 -1.94 9.88 3.25
CA LEU A 47 -1.61 10.39 1.91
C LEU A 47 -1.66 11.93 1.88
N ASP A 48 -2.57 12.55 2.63
CA ASP A 48 -2.64 14.00 2.78
C ASP A 48 -1.35 14.59 3.39
N ALA A 49 -0.84 13.97 4.47
CA ALA A 49 0.42 14.37 5.07
C ALA A 49 1.59 14.17 4.08
N LEU A 50 1.57 13.06 3.32
CA LEU A 50 2.59 12.77 2.34
C LEU A 50 2.61 13.77 1.17
N ARG A 51 1.44 14.19 0.66
CA ARG A 51 1.29 15.16 -0.44
C ARG A 51 1.69 16.58 -0.04
N THR A 52 1.54 16.94 1.22
CA THR A 52 1.84 18.29 1.75
C THR A 52 3.26 18.43 2.29
N ALA A 53 3.98 17.32 2.44
CA ALA A 53 5.35 17.32 2.95
C ALA A 53 6.32 18.00 1.97
N THR A 54 7.25 18.79 2.51
CA THR A 54 8.33 19.43 1.73
C THR A 54 9.49 18.48 1.43
N GLN A 55 9.55 17.34 2.11
CA GLN A 55 10.52 16.26 1.92
C GLN A 55 9.81 14.90 2.02
N PRO A 56 10.32 13.84 1.37
CA PRO A 56 9.76 12.50 1.51
C PRO A 56 9.71 12.04 2.97
N LEU A 57 8.52 11.69 3.45
CA LEU A 57 8.31 11.22 4.81
C LEU A 57 8.90 9.81 5.01
N GLU A 58 9.58 9.60 6.14
CA GLU A 58 9.96 8.26 6.59
C GLU A 58 8.74 7.50 7.06
N ALA A 59 8.33 6.52 6.28
CA ALA A 59 7.31 5.57 6.66
C ALA A 59 7.40 4.34 5.77
N ASP A 60 6.77 3.26 6.20
CA ASP A 60 6.67 2.02 5.43
C ASP A 60 5.22 1.65 5.14
N ALA A 61 4.26 2.50 5.50
CA ALA A 61 2.88 2.39 5.07
C ALA A 61 2.23 3.76 4.85
N VAL A 62 1.24 3.79 3.97
CA VAL A 62 0.42 4.97 3.69
C VAL A 62 -1.06 4.61 3.66
N THR A 63 -1.90 5.45 4.26
CA THR A 63 -3.38 5.33 4.25
C THR A 63 -4.03 6.47 3.48
N ALA A 64 -5.22 6.23 2.93
CA ALA A 64 -6.03 7.23 2.26
C ALA A 64 -7.52 6.89 2.35
N ASN A 65 -8.38 7.89 2.19
CA ASN A 65 -9.84 7.75 2.33
C ASN A 65 -10.66 8.59 1.33
N ALA A 66 -10.02 9.29 0.38
CA ALA A 66 -10.74 10.06 -0.63
C ALA A 66 -10.80 9.32 -1.99
N PRO A 67 -11.91 9.48 -2.75
CA PRO A 67 -11.98 8.96 -4.11
C PRO A 67 -10.85 9.50 -5.00
N GLY A 68 -10.22 8.61 -5.76
CA GLY A 68 -9.09 8.95 -6.64
C GLY A 68 -7.73 8.94 -5.94
N ASP A 69 -7.68 8.66 -4.64
CA ASP A 69 -6.42 8.47 -3.93
C ASP A 69 -5.70 7.19 -4.33
N VAL A 70 -4.37 7.25 -4.30
CA VAL A 70 -3.49 6.15 -4.67
C VAL A 70 -2.45 5.95 -3.57
N CYS A 71 -2.54 4.83 -2.88
CA CYS A 71 -1.52 4.37 -1.93
C CYS A 71 -0.53 3.46 -2.66
N ALA A 72 0.76 3.77 -2.59
CA ALA A 72 1.80 2.99 -3.27
C ALA A 72 3.00 2.74 -2.36
N VAL A 73 3.58 1.54 -2.50
CA VAL A 73 4.85 1.14 -1.92
C VAL A 73 5.72 0.51 -2.99
N ARG A 74 7.04 0.61 -2.87
CA ARG A 74 8.00 -0.02 -3.78
C ARG A 74 8.61 -1.23 -3.11
N THR A 75 8.73 -2.32 -3.86
CA THR A 75 9.35 -3.54 -3.34
C THR A 75 10.33 -4.11 -4.36
N ALA A 76 11.33 -4.80 -3.83
CA ALA A 76 12.11 -5.84 -4.49
C ALA A 76 12.33 -6.87 -3.38
N ASP A 77 11.73 -8.04 -3.50
CA ASP A 77 11.67 -9.12 -2.50
C ASP A 77 10.76 -8.89 -1.29
N CYS A 78 10.77 -7.69 -0.68
CA CYS A 78 9.93 -7.40 0.50
C CYS A 78 8.43 -7.52 0.20
N LEU A 79 7.63 -7.85 1.22
CA LEU A 79 6.19 -8.14 1.09
C LEU A 79 5.36 -6.85 0.94
N PRO A 80 4.70 -6.59 -0.20
CA PRO A 80 3.68 -5.56 -0.27
C PRO A 80 2.35 -6.12 0.24
N VAL A 81 1.68 -5.39 1.13
CA VAL A 81 0.32 -5.70 1.59
C VAL A 81 -0.57 -4.50 1.30
N LEU A 82 -1.63 -4.72 0.54
CA LEU A 82 -2.65 -3.70 0.25
C LEU A 82 -3.89 -3.98 1.08
N PHE A 83 -4.49 -2.95 1.65
CA PHE A 83 -5.68 -3.05 2.47
C PHE A 83 -6.81 -2.20 1.89
N CYS A 84 -8.04 -2.63 2.12
CA CYS A 84 -9.20 -1.75 2.01
C CYS A 84 -10.29 -2.12 3.00
N ALA A 85 -11.11 -1.13 3.38
CA ALA A 85 -12.35 -1.38 4.09
C ALA A 85 -13.43 -1.96 3.15
N ARG A 86 -14.28 -2.86 3.64
CA ARG A 86 -15.39 -3.48 2.89
C ARG A 86 -16.50 -2.51 2.51
N ASP A 87 -16.58 -1.36 3.16
CA ASP A 87 -17.50 -0.27 2.81
C ASP A 87 -16.84 0.76 1.85
N GLY A 88 -15.55 0.59 1.56
CA GLY A 88 -14.77 1.49 0.72
C GLY A 88 -14.33 2.78 1.41
N SER A 89 -14.46 2.89 2.72
CA SER A 89 -14.12 4.10 3.50
C SER A 89 -12.62 4.41 3.57
N GLY A 90 -11.76 3.42 3.30
CA GLY A 90 -10.32 3.63 3.35
C GLY A 90 -9.51 2.54 2.63
N ILE A 91 -8.32 2.94 2.19
CA ILE A 91 -7.32 2.07 1.58
C ILE A 91 -5.96 2.28 2.23
N ALA A 92 -5.10 1.27 2.18
CA ALA A 92 -3.71 1.40 2.61
C ALA A 92 -2.76 0.56 1.74
N ALA A 93 -1.51 0.97 1.68
CA ALA A 93 -0.41 0.18 1.13
C ALA A 93 0.73 0.13 2.14
N ALA A 94 1.21 -1.08 2.45
CA ALA A 94 2.27 -1.33 3.40
C ALA A 94 3.43 -2.11 2.76
N HIS A 95 4.64 -1.64 3.03
CA HIS A 95 5.91 -2.30 2.74
C HIS A 95 6.35 -3.08 3.98
N ALA A 96 6.13 -4.39 3.95
CA ALA A 96 6.47 -5.30 5.02
C ALA A 96 7.77 -6.06 4.71
N GLY A 97 8.89 -5.35 4.72
CA GLY A 97 10.19 -5.99 4.90
C GLY A 97 10.28 -6.67 6.27
N TRP A 98 11.19 -7.63 6.46
CA TRP A 98 11.23 -8.44 7.69
C TRP A 98 11.29 -7.64 9.00
N ARG A 99 12.01 -6.50 8.99
CA ARG A 99 12.10 -5.59 10.16
C ARG A 99 10.77 -4.91 10.44
N GLY A 100 10.15 -4.33 9.42
CA GLY A 100 8.86 -3.65 9.55
C GLY A 100 7.74 -4.62 9.92
N LEU A 101 7.75 -5.83 9.35
CA LEU A 101 6.82 -6.89 9.70
C LEU A 101 6.97 -7.30 11.17
N ALA A 102 8.20 -7.55 11.64
CA ALA A 102 8.46 -7.86 13.05
C ALA A 102 8.13 -6.69 14.00
N ALA A 103 8.23 -5.45 13.52
CA ALA A 103 7.93 -4.23 14.27
C ALA A 103 6.46 -3.76 14.18
N GLY A 104 5.59 -4.54 13.53
CA GLY A 104 4.14 -4.33 13.53
C GLY A 104 3.60 -3.38 12.45
N VAL A 105 4.23 -3.27 11.28
CA VAL A 105 3.77 -2.36 10.21
C VAL A 105 2.34 -2.68 9.73
N LEU A 106 1.93 -3.95 9.75
CA LEU A 106 0.59 -4.35 9.33
C LEU A 106 -0.46 -3.97 10.39
N GLU A 107 -0.15 -4.22 11.66
CA GLU A 107 -0.97 -3.84 12.80
C GLU A 107 -1.16 -2.32 12.86
N ASN A 108 -0.08 -1.56 12.64
CA ASN A 108 -0.15 -0.10 12.59
C ASN A 108 -0.98 0.38 11.38
N SER A 109 -0.91 -0.30 10.24
CA SER A 109 -1.72 0.03 9.05
C SER A 109 -3.20 -0.21 9.29
N VAL A 110 -3.55 -1.34 9.93
CA VAL A 110 -4.92 -1.67 10.33
C VAL A 110 -5.46 -0.63 11.33
N ALA A 111 -4.68 -0.26 12.33
CA ALA A 111 -5.07 0.75 13.31
C ALA A 111 -5.29 2.14 12.66
N ALA A 112 -4.46 2.50 11.67
CA ALA A 112 -4.54 3.80 10.99
C ALA A 112 -5.73 3.94 10.03
N LEU A 113 -6.38 2.84 9.63
CA LEU A 113 -7.60 2.87 8.82
C LEU A 113 -8.86 3.20 9.65
N ASP A 114 -8.75 3.24 10.97
CA ASP A 114 -9.84 3.57 11.92
C ASP A 114 -11.17 2.84 11.59
N THR A 115 -11.04 1.59 11.15
CA THR A 115 -12.13 0.71 10.76
C THR A 115 -12.05 -0.55 11.62
N ASN A 116 -13.19 -1.18 11.88
CA ASN A 116 -13.21 -2.50 12.53
C ASN A 116 -12.34 -3.49 11.72
N PRO A 117 -11.31 -4.11 12.32
CA PRO A 117 -10.41 -5.00 11.59
C PRO A 117 -11.10 -6.17 10.87
N ALA A 118 -12.24 -6.63 11.38
CA ALA A 118 -13.04 -7.68 10.73
C ALA A 118 -13.64 -7.25 9.38
N ASP A 119 -13.78 -5.94 9.18
CA ASP A 119 -14.33 -5.32 7.98
C ASP A 119 -13.25 -4.90 6.98
N LEU A 120 -11.98 -5.27 7.23
CA LEU A 120 -10.89 -5.05 6.30
C LEU A 120 -10.66 -6.26 5.39
N LEU A 121 -10.25 -5.96 4.16
CA LEU A 121 -9.66 -6.89 3.21
C LEU A 121 -8.17 -6.61 3.13
N ALA A 122 -7.37 -7.66 2.98
CA ALA A 122 -5.94 -7.57 2.72
C ALA A 122 -5.60 -8.40 1.48
N TRP A 123 -4.84 -7.82 0.57
CA TRP A 123 -4.21 -8.52 -0.54
C TRP A 123 -2.71 -8.57 -0.34
N ILE A 124 -2.16 -9.78 -0.41
CA ILE A 124 -0.73 -10.04 -0.29
C ILE A 124 -0.16 -10.09 -1.69
N GLY A 125 0.63 -9.07 -2.06
CA GLY A 125 1.21 -8.98 -3.39
C GLY A 125 2.48 -9.83 -3.56
N PRO A 126 3.10 -9.80 -4.76
CA PRO A 126 4.29 -10.59 -5.05
C PRO A 126 5.49 -10.21 -4.17
N ALA A 127 6.16 -11.23 -3.65
CA ALA A 127 7.31 -11.12 -2.74
C ALA A 127 8.22 -12.35 -2.89
N ILE A 128 9.38 -12.35 -2.25
CA ILE A 128 10.23 -13.54 -2.13
C ILE A 128 9.50 -14.63 -1.33
N THR A 129 9.65 -15.88 -1.75
CA THR A 129 9.03 -17.06 -1.11
C THR A 129 10.07 -17.83 -0.31
N GLN A 130 9.68 -18.56 0.74
CA GLN A 130 10.58 -19.36 1.60
C GLN A 130 11.65 -20.23 0.91
N PRO A 131 11.41 -20.89 -0.26
CA PRO A 131 12.46 -21.71 -0.90
C PRO A 131 13.54 -20.90 -1.64
N ASN A 132 13.42 -19.57 -1.71
CA ASN A 132 14.34 -18.65 -2.39
C ASN A 132 15.05 -17.75 -1.38
#